data_AF-A0A7Y5TY38-F1
#
_entry.id   AF-A0A7Y5TY38-F1
#
_cell.length_a   1.000
_cell.length_b   1.000
_cell.length_c   1.000
_cell.angle_alpha   90.00
_cell.angle_beta   90.00
_cell.angle_gamma   90.00
#
_symmetry.space_group_name_H-M   'P 1'
#
loop_
_entity.id
_entity.type
_entity.pdbx_description
1 polymer ?
#
loop_
_entity_poly.entity_id
_entity_poly.type
_entity_poly.pdbx_seq_one_letter_code
_entity_poly.pdbx_strand_id
1 'polypeptide(L)'
;AGSAGSKALNLARIGKGRALLDLNKPAEAAAAVAAVPSNFNYSVQHSENTGRQNNAIFTFNYLEGRFSGGNREGTNGLPFVSLNDPRTPFIDNGKGFDGTTEQYLPTKYPEYKAPTPLALGAEARLIEAENALRNSDLTTFLAKLNAARASAPTYTADADPTGIPEDSPSPLTVADIPATTTGQQDLLFRERALTFYLTSHRLGDLRRLVWQYGRNAETVFPTGPYQPTNPSKAGTDYGTEVNFPVPREETNNPNFKGCTNLSAGIV
;
A
#
# COMPACT_ATOMS: atom_id res chain seq x y z
N ALA A 1 9.72 2.80 30.45
CA ALA A 1 9.95 3.93 29.53
C ALA A 1 8.69 4.78 29.48
N GLY A 2 8.79 6.12 29.46
CA GLY A 2 7.62 7.00 29.29
C GLY A 2 6.91 6.79 27.94
N SER A 3 5.72 7.38 27.76
CA SER A 3 4.86 7.19 26.58
C SER A 3 5.55 7.53 25.24
N ALA A 4 6.45 8.52 25.23
CA ALA A 4 7.26 8.84 24.04
C ALA A 4 8.26 7.72 23.69
N GLY A 5 8.89 7.12 24.71
CA GLY A 5 9.85 6.03 24.53
C GLY A 5 9.20 4.75 24.02
N SER A 6 7.97 4.44 24.45
CA SER A 6 7.23 3.29 23.92
C SER A 6 6.77 3.52 22.47
N LYS A 7 6.41 4.75 22.09
CA LYS A 7 6.04 5.09 20.71
C LYS A 7 7.21 4.93 19.75
N ALA A 8 8.38 5.48 20.10
CA ALA A 8 9.60 5.36 19.30
C ALA A 8 10.06 3.89 19.17
N LEU A 9 9.98 3.12 20.25
CA LEU A 9 10.33 1.69 20.22
C LEU A 9 9.42 0.89 19.28
N ASN A 10 8.11 1.14 19.30
CA ASN A 10 7.18 0.45 18.41
C ASN A 10 7.36 0.84 16.94
N LEU A 11 7.68 2.11 16.65
CA LEU A 11 8.09 2.54 15.30
C LEU A 11 9.33 1.77 14.83
N ALA A 12 10.36 1.66 15.67
CA ALA A 12 11.58 0.92 15.35
C ALA A 12 11.31 -0.59 15.14
N ARG A 13 10.42 -1.19 15.94
CA ARG A 13 9.99 -2.58 15.78
C ARG A 13 9.35 -2.83 14.41
N ILE A 14 8.44 -1.97 13.98
CA ILE A 14 7.81 -2.08 12.65
C ILE A 14 8.86 -1.92 11.54
N GLY A 15 9.72 -0.90 11.63
CA GLY A 15 10.81 -0.70 10.65
C GLY A 15 11.74 -1.92 10.54
N LYS A 16 12.12 -2.52 11.67
CA LYS A 16 12.87 -3.78 11.71
C LYS A 16 12.08 -4.94 11.10
N GLY A 17 10.78 -5.04 11.40
CA GLY A 17 9.88 -6.04 10.83
C GLY A 17 9.82 -5.97 9.29
N ARG A 18 9.70 -4.76 8.72
CA ARG A 18 9.76 -4.53 7.26
C ARG A 18 11.07 -5.04 6.66
N ALA A 19 12.20 -4.60 7.21
CA ALA A 19 13.52 -5.00 6.72
C ALA A 19 13.73 -6.52 6.77
N LEU A 20 13.33 -7.17 7.87
CA LEU A 20 13.40 -8.62 8.02
C LEU A 20 12.48 -9.34 7.04
N LEU A 21 11.26 -8.84 6.84
CA LEU A 21 10.37 -9.38 5.82
C LEU A 21 11.03 -9.28 4.45
N ASP A 22 11.60 -8.15 4.06
CA ASP A 22 12.20 -7.95 2.73
C ASP A 22 13.43 -8.85 2.50
N LEU A 23 14.15 -9.19 3.58
CA LEU A 23 15.19 -10.23 3.61
C LEU A 23 14.65 -11.67 3.60
N ASN A 24 13.34 -11.86 3.40
CA ASN A 24 12.65 -13.15 3.43
C ASN A 24 12.80 -13.91 4.77
N LYS A 25 12.79 -13.18 5.90
CA LYS A 25 12.87 -13.73 7.27
C LYS A 25 11.56 -13.53 8.04
N PRO A 26 10.45 -14.21 7.66
CA PRO A 26 9.13 -13.97 8.23
C PRO A 26 9.02 -14.28 9.73
N ALA A 27 9.71 -15.32 10.22
CA ALA A 27 9.68 -15.66 11.64
C ALA A 27 10.37 -14.58 12.50
N GLU A 28 11.54 -14.10 12.06
CA GLU A 28 12.24 -12.99 12.75
C GLU A 28 11.43 -11.69 12.68
N ALA A 29 10.79 -11.42 11.54
CA ALA A 29 9.93 -10.24 11.37
C ALA A 29 8.73 -10.26 12.32
N ALA A 30 8.02 -11.40 12.41
CA ALA A 30 6.90 -11.57 13.33
C ALA A 30 7.33 -11.40 14.80
N ALA A 31 8.49 -11.96 15.17
CA ALA A 31 9.05 -11.78 16.52
C ALA A 31 9.39 -10.31 16.81
N ALA A 32 9.92 -9.57 15.83
CA ALA A 32 10.26 -8.16 16.00
C ALA A 32 9.04 -7.28 16.30
N VAL A 33 7.88 -7.60 15.73
CA VAL A 33 6.65 -6.80 15.84
C VAL A 33 5.66 -7.30 16.90
N ALA A 34 5.91 -8.46 17.51
CA ALA A 34 5.00 -9.12 18.46
C ALA A 34 4.53 -8.20 19.62
N ALA A 35 5.39 -7.28 20.07
CA ALA A 35 5.08 -6.37 21.17
C ALA A 35 4.41 -5.04 20.72
N VAL A 36 4.14 -4.87 19.43
CA VAL A 36 3.44 -3.69 18.90
C VAL A 36 1.93 -3.85 19.14
N PRO A 37 1.26 -2.90 19.84
CA PRO A 37 -0.20 -2.92 20.00
C PRO A 37 -0.92 -2.85 18.65
N SER A 38 -2.06 -3.53 18.48
CA SER A 38 -2.81 -3.51 17.21
C SER A 38 -3.27 -2.10 16.83
N ASN A 39 -3.67 -1.30 17.82
CA ASN A 39 -4.10 0.10 17.64
C ASN A 39 -2.93 1.10 17.57
N PHE A 40 -1.68 0.65 17.47
CA PHE A 40 -0.54 1.55 17.35
C PHE A 40 -0.67 2.40 16.08
N ASN A 41 -0.47 3.71 16.20
CA ASN A 41 -0.43 4.62 15.07
C ASN A 41 0.70 5.65 15.25
N TYR A 42 1.65 5.64 14.32
CA TYR A 42 2.62 6.70 14.14
C TYR A 42 2.33 7.41 12.81
N SER A 43 1.78 8.62 12.89
CA SER A 43 1.49 9.46 11.73
C SER A 43 2.41 10.67 11.67
N VAL A 44 2.88 10.99 10.46
CA VAL A 44 3.56 12.24 10.14
C VAL A 44 2.53 13.36 10.19
N GLN A 45 2.83 14.40 10.96
CA GLN A 45 1.97 15.56 11.10
C GLN A 45 2.29 16.58 10.01
N HIS A 46 1.26 17.23 9.50
CA HIS A 46 1.35 18.31 8.52
C HIS A 46 0.73 19.58 9.11
N SER A 47 1.03 20.74 8.53
CA SER A 47 0.44 22.01 8.97
C SER A 47 0.34 23.01 7.83
N GLU A 48 -0.52 24.01 8.02
CA GLU A 48 -0.70 25.11 7.07
C GLU A 48 0.23 26.30 7.33
N ASN A 49 1.19 26.18 8.26
CA ASN A 49 2.08 27.27 8.63
C ASN A 49 2.96 27.74 7.46
N THR A 50 3.37 26.82 6.59
CA THR A 50 4.13 27.12 5.36
C THR A 50 3.82 26.06 4.31
N GLY A 51 3.93 26.41 3.02
CA GLY A 51 3.72 25.44 1.93
C GLY A 51 4.63 24.19 1.98
N ARG A 52 5.78 24.25 2.67
CA ARG A 52 6.68 23.09 2.87
C ARG A 52 6.18 22.10 3.93
N GLN A 53 5.23 22.51 4.76
CA GLN A 53 4.63 21.69 5.82
C GLN A 53 3.26 21.12 5.41
N ASN A 54 2.74 21.56 4.26
CA ASN A 54 1.49 21.10 3.72
C ASN A 54 1.60 19.62 3.31
N ASN A 55 0.49 18.91 3.50
CA ASN A 55 0.32 17.57 2.99
C ASN A 55 0.22 17.60 1.45
N ALA A 56 1.28 17.13 0.79
CA ALA A 56 1.33 17.07 -0.66
C ALA A 56 0.33 16.08 -1.27
N ILE A 57 -0.14 15.07 -0.53
CA ILE A 57 -1.20 14.16 -0.99
C ILE A 57 -2.48 14.95 -1.21
N PHE A 58 -2.86 15.81 -0.26
CA PHE A 58 -4.00 16.71 -0.43
C PHE A 58 -3.82 17.59 -1.66
N THR A 59 -2.68 18.30 -1.76
CA THR A 59 -2.43 19.22 -2.87
C THR A 59 -2.52 18.52 -4.23
N PHE A 60 -1.82 17.42 -4.44
CA PHE A 60 -1.79 16.76 -5.74
C PHE A 60 -3.08 16.00 -6.10
N ASN A 61 -3.78 15.44 -5.11
CA ASN A 61 -5.02 14.70 -5.38
C ASN A 61 -6.23 15.64 -5.45
N TYR A 62 -6.47 16.43 -4.42
CA TYR A 62 -7.71 17.21 -4.29
C TYR A 62 -7.69 18.53 -5.06
N LEU A 63 -6.56 19.26 -5.04
CA LEU A 63 -6.52 20.58 -5.68
C LEU A 63 -6.15 20.49 -7.15
N GLU A 64 -5.28 19.56 -7.52
CA GLU A 64 -4.72 19.48 -8.87
C GLU A 64 -5.25 18.32 -9.70
N GLY A 65 -5.92 17.35 -9.07
CA GLY A 65 -6.50 16.21 -9.76
C GLY A 65 -5.50 15.33 -10.52
N ARG A 66 -4.27 15.18 -9.99
CA ARG A 66 -3.16 14.53 -10.70
C ARG A 66 -3.20 13.01 -10.69
N PHE A 67 -3.75 12.41 -9.64
CA PHE A 67 -3.77 10.96 -9.47
C PHE A 67 -5.21 10.48 -9.31
N SER A 68 -5.46 9.28 -9.80
CA SER A 68 -6.76 8.63 -9.74
C SER A 68 -6.62 7.20 -9.22
N GLY A 69 -7.66 6.71 -8.56
CA GLY A 69 -7.80 5.30 -8.24
C GLY A 69 -7.97 4.44 -9.48
N GLY A 70 -7.12 3.43 -9.62
CA GLY A 70 -7.26 2.42 -10.66
C GLY A 70 -8.31 1.37 -10.29
N ASN A 71 -9.00 0.83 -11.29
CA ASN A 71 -9.89 -0.31 -11.14
C ASN A 71 -9.48 -1.44 -12.10
N ARG A 72 -8.84 -2.50 -11.58
CA ARG A 72 -8.23 -3.56 -12.40
C ARG A 72 -7.23 -3.04 -13.43
N GLU A 73 -6.50 -1.99 -13.05
CA GLU A 73 -5.53 -1.34 -13.90
C GLU A 73 -4.44 -2.32 -14.37
N GLY A 74 -4.19 -2.33 -15.67
CA GLY A 74 -3.24 -3.25 -16.31
C GLY A 74 -3.55 -4.72 -16.05
N THR A 75 -4.83 -5.10 -16.07
CA THR A 75 -5.36 -6.47 -15.87
C THR A 75 -5.19 -7.03 -14.44
N ASN A 76 -4.02 -6.85 -13.85
CA ASN A 76 -3.61 -7.43 -12.56
C ASN A 76 -3.91 -6.52 -11.36
N GLY A 77 -4.24 -5.24 -11.60
CA GLY A 77 -4.53 -4.28 -10.55
C GLY A 77 -5.70 -4.72 -9.66
N LEU A 78 -5.68 -4.29 -8.39
CA LEU A 78 -6.84 -4.49 -7.53
C LEU A 78 -7.99 -3.59 -8.01
N PRO A 79 -9.25 -4.02 -7.81
CA PRO A 79 -10.41 -3.21 -8.13
C PRO A 79 -10.67 -2.16 -7.03
N PHE A 80 -9.71 -1.26 -6.75
CA PHE A 80 -9.78 -0.38 -5.58
C PHE A 80 -11.07 0.44 -5.53
N VAL A 81 -11.48 1.00 -6.67
CA VAL A 81 -12.70 1.81 -6.78
C VAL A 81 -13.94 0.94 -6.58
N SER A 82 -14.13 -0.11 -7.39
CA SER A 82 -15.37 -0.89 -7.34
C SER A 82 -15.46 -1.83 -6.14
N LEU A 83 -14.36 -1.99 -5.37
CA LEU A 83 -14.39 -2.78 -4.14
C LEU A 83 -15.13 -2.08 -3.01
N ASN A 84 -15.16 -0.73 -3.03
CA ASN A 84 -15.82 0.08 -2.01
C ASN A 84 -15.39 -0.32 -0.58
N ASP A 85 -14.07 -0.46 -0.37
CA ASP A 85 -13.51 -0.81 0.93
C ASP A 85 -13.30 0.47 1.77
N PRO A 86 -13.74 0.49 3.04
CA PRO A 86 -13.69 1.69 3.89
C PRO A 86 -12.28 2.18 4.26
N ARG A 87 -11.25 1.38 3.95
CA ARG A 87 -9.84 1.78 4.08
C ARG A 87 -9.35 2.60 2.87
N THR A 88 -10.08 2.51 1.76
CA THR A 88 -9.79 3.15 0.47
C THR A 88 -11.07 3.72 -0.17
N PRO A 89 -11.78 4.66 0.47
CA PRO A 89 -12.93 5.29 -0.15
C PRO A 89 -12.53 6.20 -1.32
N PHE A 90 -13.42 6.29 -2.31
CA PHE A 90 -13.27 7.09 -3.51
C PHE A 90 -14.58 7.82 -3.84
N ILE A 91 -14.45 8.98 -4.48
CA ILE A 91 -15.55 9.64 -5.16
C ILE A 91 -15.23 9.78 -6.65
N ASP A 92 -16.26 9.73 -7.49
CA ASP A 92 -16.14 10.13 -8.89
C ASP A 92 -16.02 11.66 -8.97
N ASN A 93 -14.88 12.13 -9.48
CA ASN A 93 -14.55 13.54 -9.64
C ASN A 93 -14.61 13.98 -11.13
N GLY A 94 -15.22 13.18 -11.99
CA GLY A 94 -15.36 13.47 -13.41
C GLY A 94 -14.07 13.23 -14.19
N LYS A 95 -13.56 14.26 -14.89
CA LYS A 95 -12.34 14.17 -15.69
C LYS A 95 -11.15 14.79 -14.95
N GLY A 96 -10.01 14.09 -14.97
CA GLY A 96 -8.78 14.56 -14.34
C GLY A 96 -8.12 15.71 -15.10
N PHE A 97 -6.92 16.10 -14.66
CA PHE A 97 -6.15 17.21 -15.23
C PHE A 97 -5.98 17.16 -16.75
N ASP A 98 -5.93 15.97 -17.35
CA ASP A 98 -5.78 15.80 -18.81
C ASP A 98 -7.07 15.99 -19.61
N GLY A 99 -8.19 16.26 -18.93
CA GLY A 99 -9.50 16.52 -19.52
C GLY A 99 -10.18 15.32 -20.17
N THR A 100 -9.59 14.12 -20.16
CA THR A 100 -10.09 12.96 -20.91
C THR A 100 -10.15 11.68 -20.09
N THR A 101 -9.24 11.50 -19.14
CA THR A 101 -9.21 10.36 -18.23
C THR A 101 -10.19 10.58 -17.09
N GLU A 102 -11.01 9.56 -16.80
CA GLU A 102 -11.90 9.58 -15.64
C GLU A 102 -11.09 9.61 -14.35
N GLN A 103 -11.55 10.42 -13.38
CA GLN A 103 -10.86 10.62 -12.12
C GLN A 103 -11.70 10.14 -10.96
N TYR A 104 -11.36 8.96 -10.44
CA TYR A 104 -11.75 8.53 -9.11
C TYR A 104 -10.78 9.10 -8.08
N LEU A 105 -11.25 10.06 -7.28
CA LEU A 105 -10.46 10.74 -6.27
C LEU A 105 -10.50 9.95 -4.95
N PRO A 106 -9.37 9.48 -4.41
CA PRO A 106 -9.35 8.87 -3.08
C PRO A 106 -9.65 9.92 -2.02
N THR A 107 -10.57 9.63 -1.10
CA THR A 107 -10.97 10.60 -0.07
C THR A 107 -10.05 10.62 1.17
N LYS A 108 -8.85 10.03 1.05
CA LYS A 108 -7.86 9.99 2.14
C LYS A 108 -7.08 11.30 2.19
N TYR A 109 -6.90 11.80 3.41
CA TYR A 109 -6.13 13.00 3.72
C TYR A 109 -6.68 14.29 3.04
N PRO A 110 -7.95 14.65 3.30
CA PRO A 110 -8.70 15.72 2.62
C PRO A 110 -8.31 17.18 2.96
N GLU A 111 -7.18 17.43 3.63
CA GLU A 111 -6.79 18.80 3.99
C GLU A 111 -5.27 18.97 4.11
N TYR A 112 -4.79 20.22 4.03
CA TYR A 112 -3.36 20.55 4.08
C TYR A 112 -2.65 20.04 5.35
N LYS A 113 -3.33 19.98 6.49
CA LYS A 113 -2.77 19.52 7.76
C LYS A 113 -3.07 18.04 8.06
N ALA A 114 -3.75 17.33 7.16
CA ALA A 114 -4.18 15.95 7.40
C ALA A 114 -2.96 15.05 7.72
N PRO A 115 -2.94 14.33 8.84
CA PRO A 115 -1.82 13.47 9.19
C PRO A 115 -1.77 12.22 8.31
N THR A 116 -0.58 11.78 7.94
CA THR A 116 -0.38 10.58 7.12
C THR A 116 0.31 9.47 7.93
N PRO A 117 -0.29 8.26 8.05
CA PRO A 117 0.32 7.14 8.75
C PRO A 117 1.64 6.71 8.11
N LEU A 118 2.70 6.68 8.91
CA LEU A 118 4.00 6.11 8.53
C LEU A 118 4.13 4.66 9.02
N ALA A 119 3.55 4.33 10.18
CA ALA A 119 3.59 2.99 10.74
C ALA A 119 2.33 2.70 11.57
N LEU A 120 1.77 1.50 11.39
CA LEU A 120 0.50 1.07 11.99
C LEU A 120 0.66 -0.25 12.74
N GLY A 121 -0.10 -0.46 13.81
CA GLY A 121 -0.21 -1.75 14.46
C GLY A 121 -0.89 -2.81 13.59
N ALA A 122 -1.80 -2.38 12.70
CA ALA A 122 -2.35 -3.23 11.64
C ALA A 122 -1.24 -3.84 10.76
N GLU A 123 -0.14 -3.13 10.55
CA GLU A 123 1.03 -3.68 9.84
C GLU A 123 1.74 -4.76 10.62
N ALA A 124 1.95 -4.58 11.93
CA ALA A 124 2.50 -5.64 12.78
C ALA A 124 1.64 -6.91 12.69
N ARG A 125 0.31 -6.77 12.69
CA ARG A 125 -0.61 -7.89 12.51
C ARG A 125 -0.49 -8.52 11.11
N LEU A 126 -0.35 -7.74 10.04
CA LEU A 126 -0.15 -8.27 8.68
C LEU A 126 1.20 -8.98 8.51
N ILE A 127 2.25 -8.53 9.20
CA ILE A 127 3.56 -9.21 9.24
C ILE A 127 3.42 -10.58 9.95
N GLU A 128 2.72 -10.62 11.08
CA GLU A 128 2.43 -11.87 11.80
C GLU A 128 1.54 -12.81 10.97
N ALA A 129 0.56 -12.27 10.23
CA ALA A 129 -0.27 -13.02 9.30
C ALA A 129 0.58 -13.64 8.19
N GLU A 130 1.50 -12.89 7.60
CA GLU A 130 2.40 -13.40 6.57
C GLU A 130 3.26 -14.55 7.09
N ASN A 131 3.81 -14.44 8.31
CA ASN A 131 4.52 -15.55 8.93
C ASN A 131 3.62 -16.77 9.16
N ALA A 132 2.39 -16.59 9.62
CA ALA A 132 1.45 -17.69 9.80
C ALA A 132 1.14 -18.39 8.46
N LEU A 133 0.90 -17.62 7.39
CA LEU A 133 0.70 -18.13 6.04
C LEU A 133 1.90 -18.97 5.56
N ARG A 134 3.14 -18.48 5.79
CA ARG A 134 4.38 -19.20 5.44
C ARG A 134 4.53 -20.54 6.15
N ASN A 135 3.92 -20.69 7.32
CA ASN A 135 3.90 -21.93 8.10
C ASN A 135 2.63 -22.77 7.88
N SER A 136 1.77 -22.40 6.90
CA SER A 136 0.47 -23.02 6.64
C SER A 136 -0.49 -23.03 7.85
N ASP A 137 -0.29 -22.12 8.80
CA ASP A 137 -1.17 -21.92 9.95
C ASP A 137 -2.31 -20.95 9.57
N LEU A 138 -3.33 -21.50 8.90
CA LEU A 138 -4.46 -20.71 8.40
C LEU A 138 -5.35 -20.15 9.52
N THR A 139 -5.36 -20.79 10.69
CA THR A 139 -6.09 -20.32 11.87
C THR A 139 -5.47 -19.03 12.39
N THR A 140 -4.16 -19.01 12.61
CA THR A 140 -3.45 -17.80 13.03
C THR A 140 -3.46 -16.74 11.93
N PHE A 141 -3.30 -17.15 10.66
CA PHE A 141 -3.40 -16.25 9.52
C PHE A 141 -4.72 -15.45 9.53
N LEU A 142 -5.86 -16.14 9.62
CA LEU A 142 -7.18 -15.51 9.69
C LEU A 142 -7.32 -14.57 10.90
N ALA A 143 -6.90 -15.04 12.09
CA ALA A 143 -6.97 -14.24 13.30
C ALA A 143 -6.16 -12.94 13.18
N LYS A 144 -4.98 -13.00 12.55
CA LYS A 144 -4.12 -11.82 12.35
C LYS A 144 -4.63 -10.89 11.25
N LEU A 145 -5.22 -11.42 10.16
CA LEU A 145 -5.93 -10.59 9.18
C LEU A 145 -7.09 -9.82 9.82
N ASN A 146 -7.91 -10.49 10.63
CA ASN A 146 -9.04 -9.83 11.30
C ASN A 146 -8.58 -8.79 12.33
N ALA A 147 -7.49 -9.07 13.07
CA ALA A 147 -6.89 -8.08 13.95
C ALA A 147 -6.35 -6.86 13.19
N ALA A 148 -5.80 -7.05 11.98
CA ALA A 148 -5.38 -5.95 11.12
C ALA A 148 -6.58 -5.15 10.59
N ARG A 149 -7.62 -5.83 10.10
CA ARG A 149 -8.87 -5.21 9.61
C ARG A 149 -9.53 -4.33 10.67
N ALA A 150 -9.66 -4.85 11.89
CA ALA A 150 -10.28 -4.12 13.01
C ALA A 150 -9.44 -2.93 13.53
N SER A 151 -8.16 -2.85 13.17
CA SER A 151 -7.26 -1.76 13.62
C SER A 151 -6.79 -0.85 12.50
N ALA A 152 -7.16 -1.14 11.25
CA ALA A 152 -6.84 -0.31 10.11
C ALA A 152 -7.64 1.01 10.18
N PRO A 153 -7.01 2.16 9.90
CA PRO A 153 -7.74 3.41 9.74
C PRO A 153 -8.76 3.32 8.59
N THR A 154 -9.98 3.77 8.86
CA THR A 154 -11.01 4.05 7.85
C THR A 154 -11.12 5.55 7.63
N TYR A 155 -11.78 5.93 6.53
CA TYR A 155 -11.89 7.31 6.08
C TYR A 155 -13.33 7.61 5.68
N THR A 156 -13.67 8.88 5.57
CA THR A 156 -14.99 9.28 5.10
C THR A 156 -15.16 8.96 3.61
N ALA A 157 -16.38 8.60 3.21
CA ALA A 157 -16.76 8.39 1.81
C ALA A 157 -17.00 9.71 1.06
N ASP A 158 -17.09 10.82 1.78
CA ASP A 158 -17.20 12.15 1.20
C ASP A 158 -15.83 12.86 1.21
N ALA A 159 -15.75 13.98 0.48
CA ALA A 159 -14.55 14.82 0.48
C ALA A 159 -14.42 15.69 1.75
N ASP A 160 -15.31 15.53 2.75
CA ASP A 160 -15.37 16.39 3.92
C ASP A 160 -14.39 15.92 5.01
N PRO A 161 -13.35 16.72 5.36
CA PRO A 161 -12.43 16.38 6.44
C PRO A 161 -13.11 16.21 7.81
N THR A 162 -14.31 16.74 7.99
CA THR A 162 -15.11 16.64 9.22
C THR A 162 -16.11 15.48 9.21
N GLY A 163 -16.21 14.77 8.07
CA GLY A 163 -17.07 13.62 7.90
C GLY A 163 -16.73 12.48 8.86
N ILE A 164 -17.74 11.67 9.20
CA ILE A 164 -17.56 10.49 10.04
C ILE A 164 -16.87 9.42 9.19
N PRO A 165 -15.74 8.83 9.64
CA PRO A 165 -15.14 7.71 8.93
C PRO A 165 -16.11 6.56 8.73
N GLU A 166 -16.01 5.87 7.60
CA GLU A 166 -16.80 4.66 7.36
C GLU A 166 -16.51 3.58 8.41
N ASP A 167 -17.48 2.68 8.59
CA ASP A 167 -17.34 1.55 9.49
C ASP A 167 -16.14 0.67 9.13
N SER A 168 -15.52 0.06 10.15
CA SER A 168 -14.44 -0.90 9.92
C SER A 168 -14.89 -2.05 9.02
N PRO A 169 -14.00 -2.55 8.15
CA PRO A 169 -14.36 -3.63 7.23
C PRO A 169 -14.76 -4.88 8.01
N SER A 170 -15.83 -5.57 7.57
CA SER A 170 -16.35 -6.76 8.25
C SER A 170 -15.26 -7.83 8.44
N PRO A 171 -15.29 -8.61 9.53
CA PRO A 171 -14.30 -9.66 9.74
C PRO A 171 -14.43 -10.75 8.66
N LEU A 172 -13.30 -11.28 8.23
CA LEU A 172 -13.22 -12.46 7.38
C LEU A 172 -13.54 -13.72 8.19
N THR A 173 -14.04 -14.72 7.50
CA THR A 173 -14.31 -16.07 8.02
C THR A 173 -13.42 -17.09 7.33
N VAL A 174 -13.48 -18.36 7.77
CA VAL A 174 -12.76 -19.46 7.12
C VAL A 174 -13.18 -19.62 5.65
N ALA A 175 -14.43 -19.30 5.31
CA ALA A 175 -14.93 -19.39 3.93
C ALA A 175 -14.30 -18.35 3.00
N ASP A 176 -13.78 -17.25 3.55
CA ASP A 176 -13.12 -16.19 2.78
C ASP A 176 -11.66 -16.54 2.44
N ILE A 177 -11.09 -17.60 3.05
CA ILE A 177 -9.72 -18.05 2.76
C ILE A 177 -9.75 -18.90 1.48
N PRO A 178 -9.04 -18.50 0.41
CA PRO A 178 -9.00 -19.31 -0.80
C PRO A 178 -8.35 -20.68 -0.56
N ALA A 179 -8.85 -21.70 -1.26
CA ALA A 179 -8.34 -23.07 -1.13
C ALA A 179 -6.92 -23.25 -1.72
N THR A 180 -6.52 -22.39 -2.66
CA THR A 180 -5.20 -22.47 -3.30
C THR A 180 -4.17 -21.62 -2.55
N THR A 181 -2.94 -22.09 -2.49
CA THR A 181 -1.80 -21.32 -1.92
C THR A 181 -1.66 -19.96 -2.60
N THR A 182 -1.86 -19.91 -3.92
CA THR A 182 -1.88 -18.68 -4.71
C THR A 182 -2.95 -17.72 -4.20
N GLY A 183 -4.19 -18.17 -4.06
CA GLY A 183 -5.28 -17.30 -3.58
C GLY A 183 -5.08 -16.83 -2.14
N GLN A 184 -4.45 -17.63 -1.27
CA GLN A 184 -4.13 -17.22 0.10
C GLN A 184 -3.09 -16.08 0.13
N GLN A 185 -2.09 -16.14 -0.75
CA GLN A 185 -1.14 -15.04 -0.95
C GLN A 185 -1.86 -13.80 -1.49
N ASP A 186 -2.75 -13.97 -2.47
CA ASP A 186 -3.50 -12.86 -3.04
C ASP A 186 -4.40 -12.18 -1.98
N LEU A 187 -5.00 -12.96 -1.08
CA LEU A 187 -5.75 -12.44 0.08
C LEU A 187 -4.84 -11.60 1.00
N LEU A 188 -3.68 -12.12 1.40
CA LEU A 188 -2.72 -11.39 2.23
C LEU A 188 -2.32 -10.06 1.58
N PHE A 189 -1.89 -10.10 0.32
CA PHE A 189 -1.39 -8.91 -0.38
C PHE A 189 -2.50 -7.93 -0.76
N ARG A 190 -3.75 -8.39 -0.90
CA ARG A 190 -4.93 -7.52 -0.99
C ARG A 190 -5.17 -6.78 0.31
N GLU A 191 -5.15 -7.47 1.46
CA GLU A 191 -5.33 -6.83 2.76
C GLU A 191 -4.22 -5.81 3.06
N ARG A 192 -2.97 -6.10 2.66
CA ARG A 192 -1.87 -5.14 2.71
C ARG A 192 -2.12 -3.93 1.80
N ALA A 193 -2.49 -4.16 0.54
CA ALA A 193 -2.72 -3.07 -0.41
C ALA A 193 -3.83 -2.11 0.03
N LEU A 194 -4.92 -2.63 0.62
CA LEU A 194 -6.03 -1.82 1.13
C LEU A 194 -5.63 -1.06 2.40
N THR A 195 -4.96 -1.73 3.33
CA THR A 195 -4.50 -1.11 4.59
C THR A 195 -3.45 0.00 4.34
N PHE A 196 -2.60 -0.17 3.33
CA PHE A 196 -1.46 0.73 3.03
C PHE A 196 -1.66 1.60 1.79
N TYR A 197 -2.90 1.77 1.34
CA TYR A 197 -3.19 2.64 0.22
C TYR A 197 -2.74 4.07 0.51
N LEU A 198 -1.99 4.68 -0.42
CA LEU A 198 -1.32 6.00 -0.31
C LEU A 198 -0.25 6.11 0.79
N THR A 199 0.34 5.00 1.24
CA THR A 199 1.45 5.01 2.22
C THR A 199 2.76 4.41 1.69
N SER A 200 2.91 4.27 0.37
CA SER A 200 4.14 3.84 -0.33
C SER A 200 4.60 2.39 -0.10
N HIS A 201 3.68 1.46 0.15
CA HIS A 201 4.03 0.03 0.35
C HIS A 201 3.85 -0.84 -0.90
N ARG A 202 2.92 -0.50 -1.80
CA ARG A 202 2.44 -1.41 -2.85
C ARG A 202 3.56 -1.87 -3.80
N LEU A 203 4.47 -1.00 -4.22
CA LEU A 203 5.57 -1.38 -5.13
C LEU A 203 6.48 -2.44 -4.49
N GLY A 204 6.85 -2.27 -3.21
CA GLY A 204 7.64 -3.27 -2.48
C GLY A 204 6.92 -4.60 -2.38
N ASP A 205 5.62 -4.58 -2.06
CA ASP A 205 4.77 -5.77 -2.00
C ASP A 205 4.68 -6.52 -3.35
N LEU A 206 4.54 -5.80 -4.47
CA LEU A 206 4.56 -6.40 -5.81
C LEU A 206 5.90 -7.07 -6.11
N ARG A 207 7.01 -6.43 -5.75
CA ARG A 207 8.34 -7.04 -5.91
C ARG A 207 8.52 -8.29 -5.04
N ARG A 208 8.01 -8.27 -3.81
CA ARG A 208 8.04 -9.45 -2.91
C ARG A 208 7.25 -10.62 -3.48
N LEU A 209 6.09 -10.37 -4.12
CA LEU A 209 5.32 -11.41 -4.82
C LEU A 209 6.16 -12.13 -5.89
N VAL A 210 6.98 -11.39 -6.64
CA VAL A 210 7.89 -12.01 -7.62
C VAL A 210 9.03 -12.75 -6.93
N TRP A 211 9.81 -12.05 -6.10
CA TRP A 211 11.07 -12.57 -5.56
C TRP A 211 10.91 -13.63 -4.47
N GLN A 212 9.95 -13.47 -3.54
CA GLN A 212 9.80 -14.37 -2.38
C GLN A 212 8.70 -15.40 -2.55
N TYR A 213 7.80 -15.20 -3.53
CA TYR A 213 6.68 -16.10 -3.81
C TYR A 213 6.73 -16.70 -5.23
N GLY A 214 7.75 -16.35 -6.03
CA GLY A 214 7.99 -16.96 -7.33
C GLY A 214 6.94 -16.64 -8.39
N ARG A 215 6.22 -15.52 -8.24
CA ARG A 215 5.24 -15.08 -9.24
C ARG A 215 5.94 -14.55 -10.49
N ASN A 216 5.33 -14.76 -11.65
CA ASN A 216 5.76 -14.09 -12.87
C ASN A 216 5.43 -12.60 -12.81
N ALA A 217 6.35 -11.73 -13.20
CA ALA A 217 6.18 -10.27 -13.13
C ALA A 217 4.93 -9.80 -13.90
N GLU A 218 4.69 -10.37 -15.09
CA GLU A 218 3.51 -10.09 -15.94
C GLU A 218 2.17 -10.47 -15.32
N THR A 219 2.16 -11.23 -14.21
CA THR A 219 0.94 -11.58 -13.47
C THR A 219 0.77 -10.75 -12.18
N VAL A 220 1.72 -9.85 -11.91
CA VAL A 220 1.82 -9.09 -10.66
C VAL A 220 1.74 -7.59 -10.93
N PHE A 221 2.54 -7.09 -11.88
CA PHE A 221 2.57 -5.70 -12.26
C PHE A 221 1.48 -5.38 -13.30
N PRO A 222 1.05 -4.11 -13.43
CA PRO A 222 0.20 -3.70 -14.53
C PRO A 222 0.82 -4.10 -15.89
N THR A 223 0.03 -4.73 -16.75
CA THR A 223 0.45 -5.17 -18.09
C THR A 223 -0.65 -4.88 -19.12
N GLY A 224 -0.28 -4.89 -20.39
CA GLY A 224 -1.17 -4.65 -21.52
C GLY A 224 -1.54 -3.17 -21.70
N PRO A 225 -2.67 -2.88 -22.37
CA PRO A 225 -3.05 -1.51 -22.72
C PRO A 225 -3.22 -0.57 -21.53
N TYR A 226 -2.61 0.60 -21.62
CA TYR A 226 -2.81 1.71 -20.70
C TYR A 226 -4.09 2.47 -21.07
N GLN A 227 -5.05 2.52 -20.14
CA GLN A 227 -6.34 3.22 -20.33
C GLN A 227 -7.05 2.81 -21.65
N PRO A 228 -7.36 1.51 -21.85
CA PRO A 228 -7.87 0.99 -23.13
C PRO A 228 -9.19 1.61 -23.58
N THR A 229 -9.98 2.16 -22.66
CA THR A 229 -11.25 2.83 -22.94
C THR A 229 -11.11 4.33 -23.19
N ASN A 230 -9.91 4.91 -23.02
CA ASN A 230 -9.63 6.31 -23.30
C ASN A 230 -9.02 6.47 -24.71
N PRO A 231 -9.75 7.04 -25.69
CA PRO A 231 -9.24 7.22 -27.05
C PRO A 231 -7.95 8.04 -27.13
N SER A 232 -7.75 8.99 -26.21
CA SER A 232 -6.55 9.85 -26.17
C SER A 232 -5.28 9.09 -25.77
N LYS A 233 -5.41 7.85 -25.28
CA LYS A 233 -4.28 6.98 -24.88
C LYS A 233 -4.18 5.72 -25.74
N ALA A 234 -5.00 5.61 -26.79
CA ALA A 234 -5.04 4.45 -27.66
C ALA A 234 -3.64 4.12 -28.21
N GLY A 235 -3.27 2.83 -28.16
CA GLY A 235 -1.95 2.35 -28.59
C GLY A 235 -0.81 2.55 -27.58
N THR A 236 -1.11 3.00 -26.35
CA THR A 236 -0.16 3.02 -25.24
C THR A 236 -0.29 1.74 -24.43
N ASP A 237 0.84 1.08 -24.13
CA ASP A 237 0.90 -0.13 -23.30
C ASP A 237 1.79 0.11 -22.08
N TYR A 238 1.57 -0.67 -21.02
CA TYR A 238 2.48 -0.75 -19.89
C TYR A 238 3.83 -1.34 -20.31
N GLY A 239 4.90 -0.74 -19.79
CA GLY A 239 6.27 -1.27 -19.91
C GLY A 239 6.52 -2.48 -19.00
N THR A 240 7.69 -3.09 -19.16
CA THR A 240 8.10 -4.29 -18.40
C THR A 240 8.90 -3.95 -17.13
N GLU A 241 9.17 -2.67 -16.87
CA GLU A 241 9.97 -2.22 -15.75
C GLU A 241 9.25 -2.42 -14.41
N VAL A 242 9.96 -3.04 -13.46
CA VAL A 242 9.45 -3.34 -12.11
C VAL A 242 10.15 -2.53 -11.02
N ASN A 243 11.03 -1.60 -11.41
CA ASN A 243 11.85 -0.76 -10.55
C ASN A 243 12.14 0.60 -11.20
N PHE A 244 12.49 1.60 -10.39
CA PHE A 244 13.01 2.86 -10.92
C PHE A 244 14.43 2.69 -11.46
N PRO A 245 14.76 3.29 -12.62
CA PRO A 245 16.12 3.34 -13.09
C PRO A 245 16.98 4.21 -12.17
N VAL A 246 18.30 3.97 -12.19
CA VAL A 246 19.24 4.92 -11.60
C VAL A 246 19.09 6.27 -12.33
N PRO A 247 18.91 7.40 -11.63
CA PRO A 247 18.78 8.71 -12.26
C PRO A 247 19.99 9.01 -13.16
N ARG A 248 19.76 9.66 -14.30
CA ARG A 248 20.82 10.01 -15.25
C ARG A 248 21.90 10.87 -14.61
N GLU A 249 21.52 11.68 -13.63
CA GLU A 249 22.41 12.55 -12.86
C GLU A 249 23.54 11.77 -12.17
N GLU A 250 23.32 10.50 -11.82
CA GLU A 250 24.36 9.62 -11.24
C GLU A 250 25.44 9.24 -12.25
N THR A 251 25.26 9.46 -13.55
CA THR A 251 26.35 9.30 -14.54
C THR A 251 27.49 10.30 -14.33
N ASN A 252 27.25 11.39 -13.60
CA ASN A 252 28.29 12.33 -13.17
C ASN A 252 29.12 11.80 -11.99
N ASN A 253 28.69 10.71 -11.33
CA ASN A 253 29.39 10.13 -10.20
C ASN A 253 30.52 9.20 -10.71
N PRO A 254 31.81 9.56 -10.52
CA PRO A 254 32.94 8.76 -11.03
C PRO A 254 33.02 7.36 -10.38
N ASN A 255 32.34 7.17 -9.24
CA ASN A 255 32.24 5.89 -8.54
C ASN A 255 31.05 5.04 -9.00
N PHE A 256 30.12 5.58 -9.80
CA PHE A 256 29.02 4.79 -10.33
C PHE A 256 29.55 3.84 -11.42
N LYS A 257 29.43 2.54 -11.16
CA LYS A 257 29.93 1.47 -12.05
C LYS A 257 28.83 0.72 -12.81
N GLY A 258 27.59 1.24 -12.82
CA GLY A 258 26.51 0.66 -13.62
C GLY A 258 25.81 -0.55 -13.02
N CYS A 259 25.72 -0.68 -11.68
CA CYS A 259 24.87 -1.71 -11.06
C CYS A 259 23.38 -1.36 -11.27
N THR A 260 22.83 -1.84 -12.37
CA THR A 260 21.46 -1.60 -12.84
C THR A 260 20.62 -2.88 -12.77
N ASN A 261 20.69 -3.66 -11.69
CA ASN A 261 19.80 -4.81 -11.56
C ASN A 261 18.35 -4.29 -11.50
N LEU A 262 17.65 -4.39 -12.63
CA LEU A 262 16.25 -3.99 -12.78
C LEU A 262 15.30 -5.17 -12.56
N SER A 263 15.79 -6.34 -12.16
CA SER A 263 14.93 -7.46 -11.77
C SER A 263 14.17 -7.14 -10.48
N ALA A 264 13.02 -7.78 -10.28
CA ALA A 264 12.23 -7.55 -9.07
C ALA A 264 12.96 -7.97 -7.77
N GLY A 265 13.91 -8.91 -7.86
CA GLY A 265 14.62 -9.50 -6.73
C GLY A 265 15.88 -8.76 -6.30
N ILE A 266 16.37 -9.11 -5.11
CA ILE A 266 17.67 -8.70 -4.58
C ILE A 266 18.59 -9.90 -4.82
N VAL A 267 19.46 -9.81 -5.83
CA VAL A 267 20.55 -10.79 -6.07
C VAL A 267 21.81 -10.24 -5.43
#